data_AF-A0A2D6QDV0-F1
#
_entry.id   AF-A0A2D6QDV0-F1
#
_cell.length_a   1.000
_cell.length_b   1.000
_cell.length_c   1.000
_cell.angle_alpha   90.00
_cell.angle_beta   90.00
_cell.angle_gamma   90.00
#
_symmetry.space_group_name_H-M   'P 1'
#
loop_
_entity.id
_entity.type
_entity.pdbx_description
1 polymer ?
#
loop_
_entity_poly.entity_id
_entity_poly.type
_entity_poly.pdbx_seq_one_letter_code
_entity_poly.pdbx_strand_id
1 'polypeptide(L)'
;MTIGKTGTAILCSLTLLSACNSQDKKGMTKEAQLGLYLEGGLGYFTAGDLDRAQQQVQKGLALDDDNERLLLLLGDIHQQRGTTADIRAAEAIFRAHPAQHDFRVQLGLGLALERLGILYEDAAAAIRSGDRTTDALDPAKRADERESQAQEAWTECKACYLKTLEIHLGNTKAVAGLVRVCALLGDEVASIRWGREYIEILKSASRVRQLELEDATLAANRESELKGAIALNDEATIKTHLHISTIYTRQENLQGAVDEL
;
A
#
# COMPACT_ATOMS: atom_id res chain seq x y z
N MET A 1 80.55 39.31 -17.68
CA MET A 1 80.50 40.79 -17.59
C MET A 1 79.03 41.19 -17.57
N THR A 2 78.59 41.90 -16.52
CA THR A 2 77.39 42.78 -16.41
C THR A 2 76.02 42.20 -16.80
N ILE A 3 75.20 41.74 -15.84
CA ILE A 3 74.16 42.48 -15.06
C ILE A 3 73.07 43.14 -15.92
N GLY A 4 71.81 42.74 -15.70
CA GLY A 4 70.60 43.49 -16.05
C GLY A 4 69.34 42.84 -15.48
N LYS A 5 68.84 43.39 -14.35
CA LYS A 5 67.62 43.00 -13.62
C LYS A 5 66.37 43.65 -14.24
N THR A 6 65.24 42.94 -14.23
CA THR A 6 63.83 43.40 -14.02
C THR A 6 62.98 42.11 -14.05
N GLY A 7 62.14 41.70 -13.10
CA GLY A 7 61.23 42.42 -12.20
C GLY A 7 59.79 42.05 -12.57
N THR A 8 58.96 41.64 -11.59
CA THR A 8 57.47 41.49 -11.64
C THR A 8 56.88 40.39 -12.55
N ALA A 9 55.81 39.64 -12.22
CA ALA A 9 54.95 39.54 -11.05
C ALA A 9 54.24 38.15 -11.08
N ILE A 10 53.97 37.59 -9.89
CA ILE A 10 53.18 36.37 -9.67
C ILE A 10 51.69 36.70 -9.90
N LEU A 11 51.00 35.90 -10.72
CA LEU A 11 49.53 35.88 -10.76
C LEU A 11 49.03 34.43 -10.66
N CYS A 12 48.65 34.05 -9.43
CA CYS A 12 47.93 32.81 -9.11
C CYS A 12 46.60 32.76 -9.86
N SER A 13 46.43 31.78 -10.74
CA SER A 13 45.16 31.43 -11.37
C SER A 13 44.45 30.38 -10.50
N LEU A 14 43.69 30.85 -9.51
CA LEU A 14 42.74 30.03 -8.75
C LEU A 14 41.33 30.45 -9.18
N THR A 15 40.78 29.74 -10.15
CA THR A 15 39.35 29.84 -10.51
C THR A 15 38.63 28.58 -10.09
N LEU A 16 38.08 28.66 -8.88
CA LEU A 16 36.68 28.39 -8.55
C LEU A 16 36.13 27.01 -8.95
N LEU A 17 36.23 26.10 -7.98
CA LEU A 17 35.25 25.04 -7.76
C LEU A 17 33.85 25.67 -7.67
N SER A 18 32.99 25.40 -8.65
CA SER A 18 31.56 25.63 -8.53
C SER A 18 30.99 24.71 -7.45
N ALA A 19 30.93 25.20 -6.23
CA ALA A 19 30.08 24.65 -5.19
C ALA A 19 28.63 24.89 -5.62
N CYS A 20 27.90 23.82 -5.95
CA CYS A 20 26.44 23.83 -5.97
C CYS A 20 25.97 24.16 -4.56
N ASN A 21 25.76 25.45 -4.33
CA ASN A 21 25.28 26.00 -3.09
C ASN A 21 23.84 25.53 -2.91
N SER A 22 23.61 24.64 -1.95
CA SER A 22 22.30 24.35 -1.39
C SER A 22 21.72 25.67 -0.91
N GLN A 23 20.89 26.33 -1.74
CA GLN A 23 20.17 27.51 -1.30
C GLN A 23 19.27 27.08 -0.15
N ASP A 24 19.73 27.50 1.03
CA ASP A 24 19.15 27.23 2.32
C ASP A 24 17.65 27.50 2.30
N LYS A 25 16.88 26.56 2.86
CA LYS A 25 15.50 26.75 3.31
C LYS A 25 15.39 27.78 4.46
N LYS A 26 16.34 28.72 4.55
CA LYS A 26 16.43 29.80 5.55
C LYS A 26 15.35 30.82 5.25
N GLY A 27 14.17 30.59 5.80
CA GLY A 27 13.03 31.50 5.72
C GLY A 27 11.67 30.81 5.73
N MET A 28 11.61 29.49 5.52
CA MET A 28 10.35 28.75 5.58
C MET A 28 9.98 28.40 7.02
N THR A 29 8.71 28.57 7.38
CA THR A 29 8.17 28.08 8.66
C THR A 29 8.23 26.55 8.73
N LYS A 30 8.15 25.97 9.94
CA LYS A 30 8.14 24.51 10.13
C LYS A 30 7.02 23.86 9.31
N GLU A 31 5.82 24.46 9.33
CA GLU A 31 4.64 23.99 8.63
C GLU A 31 4.84 24.00 7.11
N ALA A 32 5.43 25.07 6.57
CA ALA A 32 5.75 25.15 5.15
C ALA A 32 6.79 24.11 4.73
N GLN A 33 7.79 23.82 5.60
CA GLN A 33 8.77 22.78 5.33
C GLN A 33 8.15 21.38 5.38
N LEU A 34 7.26 21.11 6.35
CA LEU A 34 6.52 19.86 6.44
C LEU A 34 5.62 19.65 5.20
N GLY A 35 4.91 20.70 4.78
CA GLY A 35 4.12 20.68 3.55
C GLY A 35 4.95 20.30 2.32
N LEU A 36 6.11 20.94 2.16
CA LEU A 36 7.04 20.65 1.06
C LEU A 36 7.54 19.20 1.08
N TYR A 37 7.92 18.67 2.24
CA TYR A 37 8.38 17.29 2.35
C TYR A 37 7.26 16.29 2.07
N LEU A 38 6.05 16.57 2.53
CA LEU A 38 4.89 15.73 2.26
C LEU A 38 4.53 15.73 0.76
N GLU A 39 4.47 16.90 0.12
CA GLU A 39 4.20 17.01 -1.31
C GLU A 39 5.26 16.31 -2.15
N GLY A 40 6.54 16.51 -1.83
CA GLY A 40 7.65 15.81 -2.48
C GLY A 40 7.56 14.29 -2.29
N GLY A 41 7.24 13.84 -1.08
CA GLY A 41 7.03 12.43 -0.75
C GLY A 41 5.90 11.81 -1.58
N LEU A 42 4.74 12.47 -1.64
CA LEU A 42 3.59 12.02 -2.43
C LEU A 42 3.89 11.99 -3.93
N GLY A 43 4.61 12.99 -4.44
CA GLY A 43 5.02 13.05 -5.84
C GLY A 43 5.88 11.86 -6.24
N TYR A 44 6.93 11.56 -5.45
CA TYR A 44 7.78 10.40 -5.69
C TYR A 44 7.05 9.06 -5.49
N PHE A 45 6.18 8.96 -4.48
CA PHE A 45 5.37 7.76 -4.25
C PHE A 45 4.46 7.45 -5.44
N THR A 46 3.79 8.47 -5.98
CA THR A 46 2.92 8.33 -7.16
C THR A 46 3.72 7.96 -8.41
N ALA A 47 4.95 8.43 -8.53
CA ALA A 47 5.88 8.05 -9.60
C ALA A 47 6.51 6.65 -9.43
N GLY A 48 6.27 5.98 -8.29
CA GLY A 48 6.86 4.68 -7.96
C GLY A 48 8.32 4.73 -7.46
N ASP A 49 8.89 5.92 -7.27
CA ASP A 49 10.24 6.12 -6.73
C ASP A 49 10.20 6.07 -5.19
N LEU A 50 10.00 4.86 -4.65
CA LEU A 50 9.75 4.64 -3.23
C LEU A 50 10.91 5.08 -2.33
N ASP A 51 12.15 4.99 -2.81
CA ASP A 51 13.32 5.38 -2.03
C ASP A 51 13.41 6.91 -1.89
N ARG A 52 13.15 7.66 -2.96
CA ARG A 52 13.07 9.11 -2.85
C ARG A 52 11.85 9.56 -2.07
N ALA A 53 10.72 8.88 -2.21
CA ALA A 53 9.54 9.14 -1.39
C ALA A 53 9.88 9.01 0.11
N GLN A 54 10.51 7.90 0.50
CA GLN A 54 10.93 7.66 1.87
C GLN A 54 11.93 8.71 2.36
N GLN A 55 12.89 9.13 1.53
CA GLN A 55 13.84 10.18 1.91
C GLN A 55 13.15 11.52 2.20
N GLN A 56 12.12 11.90 1.44
CA GLN A 56 11.36 13.12 1.74
C GLN A 56 10.57 12.98 3.04
N VAL A 57 9.92 11.84 3.23
CA VAL A 57 9.16 11.55 4.45
C VAL A 57 10.06 11.59 5.69
N GLN A 58 11.23 10.96 5.65
CA GLN A 58 12.20 10.97 6.74
C GLN A 58 12.70 12.38 7.08
N LYS A 59 12.90 13.24 6.08
CA LYS A 59 13.27 14.64 6.33
C LYS A 59 12.14 15.42 7.00
N GLY A 60 10.89 15.12 6.65
CA GLY A 60 9.72 15.69 7.32
C GLY A 60 9.59 15.20 8.77
N LEU A 61 9.70 13.89 8.99
CA LEU A 61 9.62 13.28 10.32
C LEU A 61 10.77 13.70 11.24
N ALA A 62 11.93 14.07 10.69
CA ALA A 62 13.01 14.68 11.47
C ALA A 62 12.67 16.08 12.01
N LEU A 63 11.67 16.77 11.45
CA LEU A 63 11.14 18.02 11.98
C LEU A 63 10.00 17.79 12.97
N ASP A 64 9.23 16.72 12.78
CA ASP A 64 7.97 16.41 13.45
C ASP A 64 7.71 14.90 13.39
N ASP A 65 8.16 14.17 14.42
CA ASP A 65 8.21 12.70 14.41
C ASP A 65 6.84 12.03 14.58
N ASP A 66 5.86 12.77 15.09
CA ASP A 66 4.46 12.37 15.25
C ASP A 66 3.54 12.88 14.13
N ASN A 67 4.10 13.43 13.05
CA ASN A 67 3.30 14.00 11.96
C ASN A 67 2.46 12.92 11.26
N GLU A 68 1.16 12.90 11.54
CA GLU A 68 0.21 11.89 11.07
C GLU A 68 0.24 11.67 9.56
N ARG A 69 0.29 12.74 8.76
CA ARG A 69 0.25 12.62 7.29
C ARG A 69 1.52 11.97 6.73
N LEU A 70 2.67 12.27 7.34
CA LEU A 70 3.96 11.68 6.96
C LEU A 70 4.08 10.24 7.44
N LEU A 71 3.58 9.91 8.63
CA LEU A 71 3.52 8.53 9.13
C LEU A 71 2.61 7.66 8.25
N LEU A 72 1.43 8.16 7.87
CA LEU A 72 0.54 7.46 6.94
C LEU A 72 1.25 7.13 5.62
N LEU A 73 1.91 8.14 5.02
CA LEU A 73 2.66 7.95 3.78
C LEU A 73 3.84 6.99 3.95
N LEU A 74 4.54 6.99 5.09
CA LEU A 74 5.61 6.04 5.36
C LEU A 74 5.08 4.60 5.40
N GLY A 75 3.94 4.38 6.06
CA GLY A 75 3.25 3.10 6.08
C GLY A 75 2.90 2.63 4.66
N ASP A 76 2.31 3.52 3.84
CA ASP A 76 1.97 3.23 2.44
C ASP A 76 3.20 2.90 1.59
N ILE A 77 4.31 3.61 1.77
CA ILE A 77 5.59 3.33 1.08
C ILE A 77 6.08 1.92 1.41
N HIS A 78 6.06 1.54 2.69
CA HIS A 78 6.46 0.21 3.12
C HIS A 78 5.52 -0.88 2.56
N GLN A 79 4.22 -0.64 2.54
CA GLN A 79 3.29 -1.55 1.88
C GLN A 79 3.59 -1.71 0.40
N GLN A 80 3.84 -0.62 -0.32
CA GLN A 80 4.13 -0.66 -1.74
C GLN A 80 5.44 -1.40 -2.04
N ARG A 81 6.48 -1.25 -1.19
CA ARG A 81 7.76 -1.96 -1.35
C ARG A 81 7.62 -3.45 -1.07
N GLY A 82 6.87 -3.81 -0.03
CA GLY A 82 6.28 -5.13 0.09
C GLY A 82 7.19 -6.28 0.55
N THR A 83 8.44 -6.02 0.93
CA THR A 83 9.27 -7.07 1.56
C THR A 83 8.71 -7.44 2.93
N THR A 84 9.06 -8.61 3.47
CA THR A 84 8.65 -9.00 4.83
C THR A 84 9.05 -7.98 5.89
N ALA A 85 10.22 -7.35 5.74
CA ALA A 85 10.68 -6.31 6.65
C ALA A 85 9.83 -5.04 6.52
N ASP A 86 9.51 -4.62 5.30
CA ASP A 86 8.65 -3.46 5.07
C ASP A 86 7.24 -3.69 5.60
N ILE A 87 6.64 -4.86 5.39
CA ILE A 87 5.27 -5.13 5.88
C ILE A 87 5.19 -5.09 7.40
N ARG A 88 6.23 -5.58 8.09
CA ARG A 88 6.34 -5.42 9.55
C ARG A 88 6.52 -3.97 9.97
N ALA A 89 7.30 -3.19 9.22
CA ALA A 89 7.45 -1.77 9.48
C ALA A 89 6.12 -1.01 9.28
N ALA A 90 5.38 -1.31 8.22
CA ALA A 90 4.06 -0.74 7.97
C ALA A 90 3.07 -1.07 9.09
N GLU A 91 3.00 -2.33 9.52
CA GLU A 91 2.15 -2.75 10.65
C GLU A 91 2.50 -1.98 11.93
N ALA A 92 3.78 -1.86 12.27
CA ALA A 92 4.22 -1.13 13.45
C ALA A 92 3.85 0.37 13.37
N ILE A 93 4.01 0.99 12.19
CA ILE A 93 3.65 2.40 11.95
C ILE A 93 2.15 2.60 12.12
N PHE A 94 1.31 1.79 11.48
CA PHE A 94 -0.15 1.95 11.58
C PHE A 94 -0.67 1.64 12.99
N ARG A 95 -0.08 0.67 13.70
CA ARG A 95 -0.44 0.36 15.09
C ARG A 95 -0.05 1.47 16.06
N ALA A 96 1.09 2.12 15.85
CA ALA A 96 1.55 3.24 16.67
C ALA A 96 0.93 4.60 16.27
N HIS A 97 0.20 4.65 15.15
CA HIS A 97 -0.30 5.90 14.59
C HIS A 97 -1.26 6.61 15.57
N PRO A 98 -1.15 7.94 15.80
CA PRO A 98 -2.01 8.66 16.74
C PRO A 98 -3.49 8.64 16.36
N ALA A 99 -3.81 8.80 15.08
CA ALA A 99 -5.18 8.82 14.57
C ALA A 99 -5.79 7.43 14.34
N GLN A 100 -5.91 6.60 15.38
CA GLN A 100 -6.53 5.25 15.26
C GLN A 100 -7.98 5.26 14.77
N HIS A 101 -8.68 6.39 14.85
CA HIS A 101 -10.04 6.56 14.34
C HIS A 101 -10.10 7.05 12.88
N ASP A 102 -8.96 7.24 12.21
CA ASP A 102 -8.90 7.53 10.79
C ASP A 102 -9.06 6.24 9.98
N PHE A 103 -9.99 6.23 9.02
CA PHE A 103 -10.24 5.06 8.17
C PHE A 103 -9.00 4.65 7.36
N ARG A 104 -8.10 5.58 7.04
CA ARG A 104 -6.87 5.30 6.29
C ARG A 104 -5.86 4.51 7.12
N VAL A 105 -5.80 4.81 8.41
CA VAL A 105 -4.96 4.05 9.36
C VAL A 105 -5.51 2.64 9.54
N GLN A 106 -6.83 2.51 9.72
CA GLN A 106 -7.50 1.21 9.81
C GLN A 106 -7.32 0.39 8.52
N LEU A 107 -7.50 1.02 7.35
CA LEU A 107 -7.29 0.38 6.07
C LEU A 107 -5.83 -0.06 5.89
N GLY A 108 -4.88 0.81 6.23
CA GLY A 108 -3.45 0.51 6.21
C GLY A 108 -3.10 -0.67 7.12
N LEU A 109 -3.54 -0.65 8.37
CA LEU A 109 -3.32 -1.76 9.29
C LEU A 109 -3.91 -3.08 8.76
N GLY A 110 -5.14 -3.05 8.24
CA GLY A 110 -5.78 -4.21 7.63
C GLY A 110 -4.97 -4.80 6.47
N LEU A 111 -4.51 -3.96 5.54
CA LEU A 111 -3.67 -4.38 4.41
C LEU A 111 -2.34 -4.99 4.85
N ALA A 112 -1.72 -4.45 5.91
CA ALA A 112 -0.47 -5.00 6.46
C ALA A 112 -0.72 -6.36 7.11
N LEU A 113 -1.76 -6.49 7.93
CA LEU A 113 -2.13 -7.72 8.62
C LEU A 113 -2.54 -8.82 7.64
N GLU A 114 -3.27 -8.51 6.58
CA GLU A 114 -3.61 -9.47 5.52
C GLU A 114 -2.35 -10.12 4.95
N ARG A 115 -1.35 -9.30 4.62
CA ARG A 115 -0.08 -9.76 4.05
C ARG A 115 0.79 -10.49 5.08
N LEU A 116 0.79 -10.06 6.35
CA LEU A 116 1.46 -10.80 7.42
C LEU A 116 0.84 -12.19 7.60
N GLY A 117 -0.48 -12.31 7.54
CA GLY A 117 -1.15 -13.59 7.67
C GLY A 117 -0.73 -14.57 6.55
N ILE A 118 -0.68 -14.11 5.30
CA ILE A 118 -0.15 -14.90 4.17
C ILE A 118 1.32 -15.30 4.43
N LEU A 119 2.17 -14.37 4.88
CA LEU A 119 3.58 -14.66 5.18
C LEU A 119 3.73 -15.70 6.31
N TYR A 120 2.82 -15.72 7.27
CA TYR A 120 2.81 -16.69 8.35
C TYR A 120 2.32 -18.07 7.87
N GLU A 121 1.26 -18.12 7.07
CA GLU A 121 0.77 -19.35 6.42
C GLU A 121 1.85 -19.97 5.53
N ASP A 122 2.46 -19.19 4.63
CA ASP A 122 3.55 -19.64 3.77
C ASP A 122 4.73 -20.19 4.58
N ALA A 123 5.07 -19.51 5.68
CA ALA A 123 6.13 -19.98 6.57
C ALA A 123 5.75 -21.28 7.28
N ALA A 124 4.49 -21.45 7.70
CA ALA A 124 4.00 -22.69 8.28
C ALA A 124 4.12 -23.84 7.26
N ALA A 125 3.60 -23.65 6.05
CA ALA A 125 3.64 -24.63 4.97
C ALA A 125 5.07 -25.04 4.61
N ALA A 126 5.97 -24.08 4.44
CA ALA A 126 7.38 -24.35 4.12
C ALA A 126 8.13 -25.09 5.24
N ILE A 127 7.77 -24.86 6.51
CA ILE A 127 8.33 -25.62 7.63
C ILE A 127 7.80 -27.05 7.63
N ARG A 128 6.50 -27.26 7.35
CA ARG A 128 5.91 -28.61 7.26
C ARG A 128 6.48 -29.42 6.10
N SER A 129 6.70 -28.79 4.95
CA SER A 129 7.28 -29.46 3.77
C SER A 129 8.79 -29.73 3.90
N GLY A 130 9.47 -29.03 4.80
CA GLY A 130 10.92 -29.09 4.97
C GLY A 130 11.69 -28.14 4.04
N ASP A 131 11.00 -27.34 3.22
CA ASP A 131 11.62 -26.32 2.35
C ASP A 131 12.26 -25.18 3.15
N ARG A 132 11.82 -25.00 4.40
CA ARG A 132 12.36 -24.01 5.33
C ARG A 132 12.84 -24.66 6.62
N THR A 133 14.13 -24.48 6.91
CA THR A 133 14.71 -24.87 8.20
C THR A 133 14.28 -23.94 9.31
N THR A 134 14.21 -24.47 10.53
CA THR A 134 13.90 -23.72 11.75
C THR A 134 14.84 -24.17 12.87
N ASP A 135 15.24 -23.24 13.73
CA ASP A 135 16.06 -23.53 14.91
C ASP A 135 15.22 -24.09 16.08
N ALA A 136 13.90 -24.22 15.88
CA ALA A 136 13.01 -24.82 16.86
C ALA A 136 13.30 -26.33 17.01
N LEU A 137 13.34 -26.81 18.24
CA LEU A 137 13.53 -28.23 18.56
C LEU A 137 12.44 -29.11 17.93
N ASP A 138 11.23 -28.58 17.81
CA ASP A 138 10.08 -29.22 17.18
C ASP A 138 9.59 -28.35 16.01
N PRO A 139 9.95 -28.71 14.76
CA PRO A 139 9.50 -28.00 13.57
C PRO A 139 7.98 -28.03 13.37
N ALA A 140 7.32 -29.13 13.75
CA ALA A 140 5.87 -29.25 13.59
C ALA A 140 5.15 -28.24 14.50
N LYS A 141 5.57 -28.18 15.77
CA LYS A 141 5.06 -27.16 16.70
C LYS A 141 5.32 -25.73 16.21
N ARG A 142 6.49 -25.46 15.62
CA ARG A 142 6.77 -24.13 15.05
C ARG A 142 5.87 -23.81 13.86
N ALA A 143 5.52 -24.79 13.02
CA ALA A 143 4.55 -24.57 11.96
C ALA A 143 3.16 -24.24 12.53
N ASP A 144 2.70 -24.96 13.56
CA ASP A 144 1.43 -24.68 14.24
C ASP A 144 1.40 -23.26 14.84
N GLU A 145 2.51 -22.82 15.45
CA GLU A 145 2.66 -21.43 15.96
C GLU A 145 2.49 -20.39 14.84
N ARG A 146 3.03 -20.65 13.65
CA ARG A 146 2.89 -19.75 12.49
C ARG A 146 1.47 -19.74 11.95
N GLU A 147 0.81 -20.90 11.89
CA GLU A 147 -0.58 -20.98 11.47
C GLU A 147 -1.51 -20.23 12.43
N SER A 148 -1.29 -20.32 13.75
CA SER A 148 -2.00 -19.51 14.75
C SER A 148 -1.83 -18.01 14.50
N GLN A 149 -0.59 -17.57 14.20
CA GLN A 149 -0.31 -16.17 13.89
C GLN A 149 -0.99 -15.69 12.60
N ALA A 150 -1.12 -16.57 11.60
CA ALA A 150 -1.88 -16.26 10.38
C ALA A 150 -3.36 -16.00 10.72
N GLN A 151 -3.97 -16.90 11.48
CA GLN A 151 -5.36 -16.80 11.90
C GLN A 151 -5.64 -15.54 12.75
N GLU A 152 -4.75 -15.23 13.69
CA GLU A 152 -4.82 -14.01 14.50
C GLU A 152 -4.74 -12.75 13.63
N ALA A 153 -3.77 -12.69 12.71
CA ALA A 153 -3.59 -11.57 11.80
C ALA A 153 -4.81 -11.35 10.89
N TRP A 154 -5.39 -12.42 10.33
CA TRP A 154 -6.58 -12.31 9.49
C TRP A 154 -7.84 -11.93 10.29
N THR A 155 -7.95 -12.38 11.53
CA THR A 155 -9.05 -11.98 12.41
C THR A 155 -8.99 -10.48 12.72
N GLU A 156 -7.82 -9.96 13.06
CA GLU A 156 -7.59 -8.52 13.29
C GLU A 156 -7.77 -7.71 11.98
N CYS A 157 -7.28 -8.23 10.85
CA CYS A 157 -7.46 -7.65 9.52
C CYS A 157 -8.94 -7.45 9.18
N LYS A 158 -9.79 -8.47 9.42
CA LYS A 158 -11.23 -8.38 9.21
C LYS A 158 -11.84 -7.24 10.03
N ALA A 159 -11.45 -7.11 11.29
CA ALA A 159 -11.92 -6.03 12.16
C ALA A 159 -11.51 -4.64 11.63
N CYS A 160 -10.27 -4.50 11.15
CA CYS A 160 -9.78 -3.25 10.56
C CYS A 160 -10.57 -2.84 9.30
N TYR A 161 -10.89 -3.78 8.42
CA TYR A 161 -11.71 -3.49 7.24
C TYR A 161 -13.15 -3.14 7.60
N LEU A 162 -13.76 -3.82 8.57
CA LEU A 162 -15.08 -3.45 9.07
C LEU A 162 -15.08 -2.03 9.66
N LYS A 163 -14.06 -1.68 10.46
CA LYS A 163 -13.87 -0.33 11.00
C LYS A 163 -13.71 0.72 9.90
N THR A 164 -13.00 0.37 8.83
CA THR A 164 -12.88 1.23 7.65
C THR A 164 -14.24 1.54 7.04
N LEU A 165 -15.11 0.54 6.92
CA LEU A 165 -16.46 0.70 6.35
C LEU A 165 -17.44 1.42 7.28
N GLU A 166 -17.24 1.35 8.60
CA GLU A 166 -18.01 2.16 9.56
C GLU A 166 -17.78 3.67 9.34
N ILE A 167 -16.56 4.06 8.96
CA ILE A 167 -16.15 5.46 8.81
C ILE A 167 -16.32 5.93 7.36
N HIS A 168 -15.96 5.07 6.39
CA HIS A 168 -15.97 5.37 4.97
C HIS A 168 -16.74 4.28 4.21
N LEU A 169 -18.07 4.42 4.19
CA LEU A 169 -18.98 3.50 3.52
C LEU A 169 -18.59 3.28 2.05
N GLY A 170 -18.66 2.03 1.59
CA GLY A 170 -18.35 1.68 0.21
C GLY A 170 -16.87 1.80 -0.15
N ASN A 171 -15.96 1.84 0.82
CA ASN A 171 -14.52 1.80 0.54
C ASN A 171 -14.16 0.51 -0.21
N THR A 172 -13.90 0.64 -1.50
CA THR A 172 -13.70 -0.48 -2.42
C THR A 172 -12.54 -1.40 -2.00
N LYS A 173 -11.46 -0.85 -1.44
CA LYS A 173 -10.31 -1.64 -0.97
C LYS A 173 -10.68 -2.48 0.26
N ALA A 174 -11.42 -1.92 1.21
CA ALA A 174 -11.87 -2.64 2.40
C ALA A 174 -12.88 -3.75 2.03
N VAL A 175 -13.84 -3.48 1.14
CA VAL A 175 -14.79 -4.52 0.68
C VAL A 175 -14.04 -5.65 -0.04
N ALA A 176 -13.14 -5.33 -0.97
CA ALA A 176 -12.33 -6.34 -1.64
C ALA A 176 -11.45 -7.14 -0.66
N GLY A 177 -10.90 -6.48 0.36
CA GLY A 177 -10.16 -7.12 1.45
C GLY A 177 -11.03 -8.07 2.28
N LEU A 178 -12.29 -7.70 2.55
CA LEU A 178 -13.25 -8.55 3.25
C LEU A 178 -13.60 -9.82 2.48
N VAL A 179 -13.70 -9.76 1.14
CA VAL A 179 -13.86 -10.96 0.29
C VAL A 179 -12.74 -11.96 0.57
N ARG A 180 -11.49 -11.50 0.50
CA ARG A 180 -10.29 -12.35 0.63
C ARG A 180 -10.10 -12.85 2.05
N VAL A 181 -10.13 -11.96 3.05
CA VAL A 181 -9.87 -12.36 4.45
C VAL A 181 -10.96 -13.28 5.00
N CYS A 182 -12.23 -13.12 4.60
CA CYS A 182 -13.26 -14.07 5.00
C CYS A 182 -13.02 -15.44 4.38
N ALA A 183 -12.54 -15.52 3.13
CA ALA A 183 -12.17 -16.79 2.52
C ALA A 183 -10.98 -17.46 3.24
N LEU A 184 -9.95 -16.69 3.60
CA LEU A 184 -8.79 -17.17 4.35
C LEU A 184 -9.18 -17.70 5.75
N LEU A 185 -10.15 -17.05 6.39
CA LEU A 185 -10.70 -17.49 7.68
C LEU A 185 -11.69 -18.68 7.56
N GLY A 186 -11.97 -19.16 6.35
CA GLY A 186 -12.99 -20.20 6.10
C GLY A 186 -14.44 -19.73 6.26
N ASP A 187 -14.68 -18.42 6.43
CA ASP A 187 -16.01 -17.81 6.49
C ASP A 187 -16.56 -17.57 5.07
N GLU A 188 -16.90 -18.67 4.41
CA GLU A 188 -17.35 -18.68 3.01
C GLU A 188 -18.65 -17.87 2.82
N VAL A 189 -19.57 -17.94 3.79
CA VAL A 189 -20.84 -17.19 3.74
C VAL A 189 -20.58 -15.69 3.73
N ALA A 190 -19.69 -15.18 4.60
CA ALA A 190 -19.33 -13.77 4.58
C ALA A 190 -18.54 -13.41 3.32
N SER A 191 -17.64 -14.28 2.85
CA SER A 191 -16.86 -14.04 1.62
C SER A 191 -17.78 -13.85 0.40
N ILE A 192 -18.80 -14.70 0.23
CA ILE A 192 -19.80 -14.56 -0.83
C ILE A 192 -20.59 -13.27 -0.69
N ARG A 193 -21.07 -12.96 0.52
CA ARG A 193 -21.84 -11.73 0.77
C ARG A 193 -21.05 -10.48 0.37
N TRP A 194 -19.81 -10.35 0.86
CA TRP A 194 -18.94 -9.23 0.51
C TRP A 194 -18.56 -9.24 -0.98
N GLY A 195 -18.43 -10.41 -1.60
CA GLY A 195 -18.17 -10.53 -3.04
C GLY A 195 -19.28 -9.92 -3.87
N ARG A 196 -20.55 -10.20 -3.52
CA ARG A 196 -21.71 -9.58 -4.18
C ARG A 196 -21.77 -8.07 -3.96
N GLU A 197 -21.49 -7.60 -2.75
CA GLU A 197 -21.39 -6.16 -2.49
C GLU A 197 -20.27 -5.49 -3.30
N TYR A 198 -19.12 -6.15 -3.41
CA TYR A 198 -18.00 -5.66 -4.22
C TYR A 198 -18.39 -5.52 -5.71
N ILE A 199 -19.07 -6.53 -6.26
CA ILE A 199 -19.57 -6.52 -7.64
C ILE A 199 -20.52 -5.34 -7.86
N GLU A 200 -21.44 -5.05 -6.94
CA GLU A 200 -22.37 -3.94 -7.10
C GLU A 200 -21.67 -2.57 -7.02
N ILE A 201 -20.64 -2.42 -6.19
CA ILE A 201 -19.79 -1.23 -6.16
C ILE A 201 -19.07 -1.05 -7.50
N LEU A 202 -18.48 -2.12 -8.05
CA LEU A 202 -17.77 -2.09 -9.32
C LEU A 202 -18.68 -1.76 -10.50
N LYS A 203 -19.86 -2.40 -10.59
CA LYS A 203 -20.86 -2.11 -11.62
C LYS A 203 -21.32 -0.65 -11.57
N SER A 204 -21.61 -0.14 -10.38
CA SER A 204 -22.00 1.26 -10.18
C SER A 204 -20.89 2.21 -10.64
N ALA A 205 -19.64 1.91 -10.28
CA ALA A 205 -18.48 2.71 -10.67
C ALA A 205 -18.20 2.64 -12.19
N SER A 206 -18.40 1.48 -12.84
CA SER A 206 -18.32 1.35 -14.30
C SER A 206 -19.43 2.13 -15.00
N ARG A 207 -20.66 2.10 -14.45
CA ARG A 207 -21.79 2.83 -15.03
C ARG A 207 -21.56 4.34 -15.04
N VAL A 208 -21.05 4.90 -13.95
CA VAL A 208 -20.70 6.33 -13.88
C VAL A 208 -19.66 6.70 -14.94
N ARG A 209 -18.59 5.91 -15.07
CA ARG A 209 -17.54 6.15 -16.07
C ARG A 209 -18.04 5.99 -17.51
N GLN A 210 -18.97 5.08 -17.74
CA GLN A 210 -19.61 4.91 -19.04
C GLN A 210 -20.43 6.15 -19.43
N LEU A 211 -21.15 6.75 -18.48
CA LEU A 211 -21.85 8.01 -18.71
C LEU A 211 -20.88 9.17 -18.97
N GLU A 212 -19.74 9.23 -18.27
CA GLU A 212 -18.68 10.21 -18.55
C GLU A 212 -18.07 10.02 -19.95
N LEU A 213 -17.96 8.77 -20.42
CA LEU A 213 -17.43 8.45 -21.74
C LEU A 213 -18.39 8.85 -22.87
N GLU A 214 -19.70 8.78 -22.62
CA GLU A 214 -20.75 9.19 -23.55
C GLU A 214 -20.84 10.72 -23.70
N ASP A 215 -20.35 11.48 -22.72
CA ASP A 215 -20.25 12.94 -22.79
C ASP A 215 -18.92 13.37 -23.41
N ALA A 216 -18.97 13.89 -24.64
CA ALA A 216 -17.81 14.33 -25.40
C ALA A 216 -16.97 15.42 -24.70
N THR A 217 -17.60 16.24 -23.83
CA THR A 217 -16.88 17.28 -23.08
C THR A 217 -16.07 16.70 -21.92
N LEU A 218 -16.62 15.70 -21.23
CA LEU A 218 -15.96 15.02 -20.11
C LEU A 218 -14.89 14.05 -20.60
N ALA A 219 -15.13 13.40 -21.75
CA ALA A 219 -14.22 12.41 -22.34
C ALA A 219 -13.00 13.02 -23.05
N ALA A 220 -13.02 14.31 -23.40
CA ALA A 220 -12.11 14.96 -24.34
C ALA A 220 -10.60 14.71 -24.13
N ASN A 221 -10.16 14.40 -22.90
CA ASN A 221 -8.77 14.01 -22.60
C ASN A 221 -8.65 12.79 -21.66
N ARG A 222 -9.75 12.10 -21.38
CA ARG A 222 -9.83 11.02 -20.37
C ARG A 222 -10.33 9.70 -20.91
N GLU A 223 -10.61 9.62 -22.21
CA GLU A 223 -11.19 8.43 -22.85
C GLU A 223 -10.40 7.14 -22.53
N SER A 224 -9.08 7.16 -22.66
CA SER A 224 -8.23 6.01 -22.37
C SER A 224 -8.22 5.64 -20.88
N GLU A 225 -8.23 6.63 -19.98
CA GLU A 225 -8.28 6.42 -18.53
C GLU A 225 -9.61 5.77 -18.14
N LEU A 226 -10.73 6.31 -18.64
CA LEU A 226 -12.08 5.82 -18.38
C LEU A 226 -12.27 4.39 -18.89
N LYS A 227 -11.87 4.10 -20.14
CA LYS A 227 -11.91 2.75 -20.71
C LYS A 227 -11.06 1.77 -19.91
N GLY A 228 -9.85 2.17 -19.52
CA GLY A 228 -8.97 1.35 -18.68
C GLY A 228 -9.59 1.03 -17.33
N ALA A 229 -10.20 2.03 -16.67
CA ALA A 229 -10.86 1.83 -15.39
C ALA A 229 -12.12 0.95 -15.47
N ILE A 230 -12.91 1.05 -16.55
CA ILE A 230 -14.05 0.16 -16.80
C ILE A 230 -13.55 -1.28 -16.97
N ALA A 231 -12.55 -1.49 -17.83
CA ALA A 231 -11.98 -2.82 -18.06
C ALA A 231 -11.44 -3.47 -16.78
N LEU A 232 -10.77 -2.70 -15.91
CA LEU A 232 -10.29 -3.19 -14.62
C LEU A 232 -11.43 -3.60 -13.67
N ASN A 233 -12.53 -2.85 -13.65
CA ASN A 233 -13.70 -3.22 -12.85
C ASN A 233 -14.39 -4.47 -13.40
N ASP A 234 -14.48 -4.60 -14.72
CA ASP A 234 -15.08 -5.78 -15.36
C ASP A 234 -14.24 -7.03 -15.06
N GLU A 235 -12.92 -6.92 -15.16
CA GLU A 235 -12.00 -7.99 -14.78
C GLU A 235 -12.15 -8.39 -13.31
N ALA A 236 -12.22 -7.40 -12.40
CA ALA A 236 -12.43 -7.66 -10.98
C ALA A 236 -13.81 -8.29 -10.70
N THR A 237 -14.84 -7.90 -11.44
CA THR A 237 -16.19 -8.48 -11.37
C THR A 237 -16.18 -9.95 -11.77
N ILE A 238 -15.56 -10.28 -12.91
CA ILE A 238 -15.42 -11.66 -13.40
C ILE A 238 -14.67 -12.51 -12.37
N LYS A 239 -13.52 -12.02 -11.87
CA LYS A 239 -12.74 -12.74 -10.86
C LYS A 239 -13.53 -13.00 -9.59
N THR A 240 -14.39 -12.07 -9.19
CA THR A 240 -15.22 -12.22 -7.99
C THR A 240 -16.34 -13.24 -8.20
N HIS A 241 -16.99 -13.23 -9.36
CA HIS A 241 -17.96 -14.26 -9.74
C HIS A 241 -17.33 -15.66 -9.77
N LEU A 242 -16.15 -15.81 -10.37
CA LEU A 242 -15.42 -17.09 -10.40
C LEU A 242 -15.05 -17.57 -8.99
N HIS A 243 -14.66 -16.67 -8.10
CA HIS A 243 -14.40 -16.98 -6.69
C HIS A 243 -15.65 -17.52 -5.99
N ILE A 244 -16.80 -16.84 -6.13
CA ILE A 244 -18.08 -17.28 -5.54
C ILE A 244 -18.50 -18.64 -6.13
N SER A 245 -18.41 -18.81 -7.45
CA SER A 245 -18.71 -20.07 -8.15
C SER A 245 -17.84 -21.23 -7.65
N THR A 246 -16.55 -20.96 -7.39
CA THR A 246 -15.61 -21.93 -6.81
C THR A 246 -16.04 -22.35 -5.40
N ILE A 247 -16.46 -21.39 -4.56
CA ILE A 247 -17.00 -21.70 -3.22
C ILE A 247 -18.22 -22.62 -3.34
N TYR A 248 -19.20 -22.27 -4.20
CA TYR A 248 -20.39 -23.10 -4.39
C TYR A 248 -20.08 -24.50 -4.91
N THR A 249 -19.09 -24.63 -5.79
CA THR A 249 -18.63 -25.94 -6.29
C THR A 249 -18.06 -26.80 -5.17
N ARG A 250 -17.26 -26.23 -4.26
CA ARG A 250 -16.74 -26.95 -3.08
C ARG A 250 -17.84 -27.38 -2.10
N GLN A 251 -18.94 -26.62 -2.06
CA GLN A 251 -20.13 -26.93 -1.27
C GLN A 251 -21.09 -27.91 -1.98
N GLU A 252 -20.71 -28.45 -3.15
CA GLU A 252 -21.57 -29.29 -4.00
C GLU A 252 -22.88 -28.60 -4.46
N ASN A 253 -22.95 -27.27 -4.34
CA ASN A 253 -24.08 -26.46 -4.81
C ASN A 253 -23.86 -26.06 -6.28
N LEU A 254 -24.03 -27.02 -7.20
CA LEU A 254 -23.80 -26.79 -8.63
C LEU A 254 -24.73 -25.73 -9.23
N GLN A 255 -25.97 -25.63 -8.74
CA GLN A 255 -26.90 -24.61 -9.22
C GLN A 255 -26.40 -23.21 -8.85
N GLY A 256 -26.01 -23.00 -7.59
CA GLY A 256 -25.43 -21.71 -7.17
C GLY A 256 -24.13 -21.39 -7.90
N ALA A 257 -23.32 -22.40 -8.24
CA ALA A 257 -22.11 -22.19 -9.04
C ALA A 257 -22.40 -21.71 -10.46
N VAL A 258 -23.46 -22.21 -11.09
CA VAL A 258 -23.92 -21.81 -12.44
C VAL A 258 -24.58 -20.43 -12.41
N ASP A 259 -25.34 -20.10 -11.37
CA ASP A 259 -26.02 -18.80 -11.24
C ASP A 259 -25.04 -17.61 -11.18
N GLU A 260 -23.76 -17.87 -10.88
CA GLU A 260 -22.70 -16.87 -10.79
C GLU A 260 -21.86 -16.75 -12.07
N LEU A 261 -22.08 -17.59 -13.09
CA LEU A 261 -21.37 -17.58 -14.39
C LEU A 261 -22.20 -16.91 -15.48
#